data_AF-X1Q0P8-F1
#
_entry.id   AF-X1Q0P8-F1
#
_cell.length_a   1.000
_cell.length_b   1.000
_cell.length_c   1.000
_cell.angle_alpha   90.00
_cell.angle_beta   90.00
_cell.angle_gamma   90.00
#
_symmetry.space_group_name_H-M   'P 1'
#
loop_
_entity.id
_entity.type
_entity.pdbx_description
1 polymer ?
#
loop_
_entity_poly.entity_id
_entity_poly.type
_entity_poly.pdbx_seq_one_letter_code
_entity_poly.pdbx_strand_id
1 'polypeptide(L)'
;LCKNGVHVIPDFLCNAGGVAVSYFEMVQNFYMHYWDEKEVHHRLDKKMTVAYHSVLNTSRKYNINMRQAAYVIAVERVVEAMKLRGWV
;
A
#
# COMPACT_ATOMS: atom_id res chain seq x y z
N LEU A 1 -13.01 12.62 -14.52
CA LEU A 1 -13.37 11.86 -13.31
C LEU A 1 -13.01 12.62 -12.04
N CYS A 2 -11.73 12.80 -11.67
CA CYS A 2 -11.37 13.54 -10.45
C CYS A 2 -11.89 15.00 -10.42
N LYS A 3 -11.82 15.71 -11.55
CA LYS A 3 -12.39 17.07 -11.68
C LYS A 3 -13.92 17.12 -11.53
N ASN A 4 -14.59 15.97 -11.59
CA ASN A 4 -16.04 15.84 -11.51
C ASN A 4 -16.49 15.37 -10.11
N GLY A 5 -15.61 15.40 -9.10
CA GLY A 5 -15.91 14.95 -7.74
C GLY A 5 -15.99 13.43 -7.56
N VAL A 6 -15.62 12.64 -8.57
CA VAL A 6 -15.64 11.17 -8.47
C VAL A 6 -14.44 10.68 -7.66
N HIS A 7 -14.71 9.88 -6.63
CA HIS A 7 -13.69 9.21 -5.82
C HIS A 7 -13.07 8.05 -6.60
N VAL A 8 -11.81 8.21 -7.03
CA VAL A 8 -11.09 7.21 -7.84
C VAL A 8 -9.95 6.63 -7.02
N ILE A 9 -10.04 5.33 -6.73
CA ILE A 9 -8.96 4.56 -6.10
C ILE A 9 -7.90 4.24 -7.18
N PRO A 10 -6.61 4.53 -6.95
CA PRO A 10 -5.58 4.25 -7.93
C PRO A 10 -5.41 2.75 -8.16
N ASP A 11 -5.15 2.38 -9.42
CA ASP A 11 -4.97 1.01 -9.89
C ASP A 11 -3.96 0.22 -9.05
N PHE A 12 -2.74 0.72 -8.89
CA PHE A 12 -1.66 0.05 -8.17
C PHE A 12 -1.87 -0.04 -6.65
N LEU A 13 -2.88 0.64 -6.10
CA LEU A 13 -3.38 0.39 -4.75
C LEU A 13 -4.48 -0.66 -4.79
N CYS A 14 -5.46 -0.50 -5.68
CA CYS A 14 -6.65 -1.36 -5.75
C CYS A 14 -6.30 -2.82 -6.09
N ASN A 15 -5.30 -3.03 -6.95
CA ASN A 15 -4.85 -4.35 -7.39
C ASN A 15 -3.68 -4.92 -6.54
N ALA A 16 -3.22 -4.23 -5.49
CA ALA A 16 -2.04 -4.61 -4.72
C ALA A 16 -2.22 -5.91 -3.91
N GLY A 17 -3.44 -6.44 -3.83
CA GLY A 17 -3.74 -7.63 -3.02
C GLY A 17 -2.94 -8.87 -3.43
N GLY A 18 -2.75 -9.09 -4.74
CA GLY A 18 -1.95 -10.22 -5.22
C GLY A 18 -0.50 -10.16 -4.73
N VAL A 19 0.14 -9.00 -4.88
CA VAL A 19 1.52 -8.77 -4.40
C VAL A 19 1.61 -8.88 -2.87
N ALA A 20 0.60 -8.40 -2.14
CA ALA A 20 0.55 -8.52 -0.69
C ALA A 20 0.48 -9.99 -0.23
N VAL A 21 -0.30 -10.84 -0.90
CA VAL A 21 -0.38 -12.26 -0.60
C VAL A 21 0.90 -13.01 -1.03
N SER A 22 1.56 -12.63 -2.14
CA SER A 22 2.89 -13.16 -2.48
C SER A 22 3.95 -12.81 -1.43
N TYR A 23 3.86 -11.62 -0.81
CA TYR A 23 4.71 -11.29 0.34
C TYR A 23 4.40 -12.20 1.55
N PHE A 24 3.12 -12.49 1.82
CA PHE A 24 2.74 -13.43 2.87
C PHE A 24 3.24 -14.85 2.60
N GLU A 25 3.21 -15.30 1.36
CA GLU A 25 3.79 -16.58 0.94
C GLU A 25 5.28 -16.64 1.28
N MET A 26 6.04 -15.60 0.93
CA MET A 26 7.47 -15.52 1.28
C MET A 26 7.68 -15.61 2.80
N VAL A 27 6.87 -14.92 3.60
CA VAL A 27 6.94 -14.98 5.08
C VAL A 27 6.64 -16.39 5.59
N GLN A 28 5.58 -17.04 5.11
CA GLN A 28 5.20 -18.40 5.51
C GLN A 28 6.30 -19.41 5.16
N ASN A 29 6.92 -19.27 3.98
CA ASN A 29 8.01 -20.13 3.52
C ASN A 29 9.25 -20.03 4.43
N PHE A 30 9.58 -18.84 4.93
CA PHE A 30 10.69 -18.67 5.88
C PHE A 30 10.51 -19.44 7.20
N TYR A 31 9.27 -19.59 7.67
CA TYR A 31 8.96 -20.27 8.93
C TYR A 31 8.44 -21.70 8.74
N MET A 32 8.25 -22.15 7.49
CA MET A 32 7.54 -23.39 7.14
C MET A 32 6.19 -23.52 7.87
N HIS A 33 5.53 -22.39 8.11
CA HIS A 33 4.28 -22.31 8.85
C HIS A 33 3.24 -21.59 8.00
N TYR A 34 2.31 -22.37 7.47
CA TYR A 34 1.27 -21.91 6.55
C TYR A 34 0.03 -21.51 7.33
N TRP A 35 -0.56 -20.39 6.93
CA TRP A 35 -1.76 -19.84 7.52
C TRP A 35 -2.99 -20.37 6.81
N ASP A 36 -4.11 -20.46 7.52
CA ASP A 36 -5.39 -20.72 6.88
C ASP A 36 -5.88 -19.51 6.07
N GLU A 37 -6.86 -19.76 5.21
CA GLU A 37 -7.45 -18.72 4.34
C GLU A 37 -7.98 -17.52 5.13
N LYS A 38 -8.57 -17.75 6.31
CA LYS A 38 -9.16 -16.68 7.14
C LYS A 38 -8.07 -15.76 7.67
N GLU A 39 -6.96 -16.32 8.12
CA GLU A 39 -5.82 -15.56 8.60
C GLU A 39 -5.14 -14.77 7.46
N VAL A 40 -5.02 -15.36 6.27
CA VAL A 40 -4.53 -14.66 5.06
C VAL A 40 -5.44 -13.48 4.72
N HIS A 41 -6.76 -13.68 4.68
CA HIS A 41 -7.73 -12.63 4.42
C HIS A 41 -7.73 -11.53 5.48
N HIS A 42 -7.64 -11.89 6.77
CA HIS A 42 -7.57 -10.92 7.86
C HIS A 42 -6.31 -10.04 7.76
N ARG A 43 -5.16 -10.65 7.49
CA ARG A 43 -3.89 -9.92 7.29
C ARG A 43 -3.93 -9.04 6.05
N LEU A 44 -4.52 -9.54 4.96
CA LEU A 44 -4.68 -8.79 3.72
C LEU A 44 -5.53 -7.54 3.94
N ASP A 45 -6.72 -7.71 4.55
CA ASP A 45 -7.62 -6.60 4.87
C ASP A 45 -6.92 -5.53 5.72
N LYS A 46 -6.22 -5.94 6.78
CA LYS A 46 -5.47 -5.02 7.63
C LYS A 46 -4.42 -4.23 6.84
N LYS A 47 -3.68 -4.87 5.94
CA LYS A 47 -2.65 -4.20 5.11
C LYS A 47 -3.27 -3.26 4.08
N MET A 48 -4.31 -3.70 3.37
CA MET A 48 -4.97 -2.92 2.32
C MET A 48 -5.71 -1.71 2.91
N THR A 49 -6.38 -1.89 4.05
CA THR A 49 -7.08 -0.82 4.79
C THR A 49 -6.10 0.28 5.23
N VAL A 50 -4.97 -0.10 5.83
CA VAL A 50 -3.92 0.87 6.21
C VAL A 50 -3.35 1.59 5.00
N ALA A 51 -3.12 0.89 3.89
CA ALA A 51 -2.62 1.49 2.65
C ALA A 51 -3.62 2.49 2.06
N TYR A 52 -4.91 2.14 2.01
CA TYR A 52 -5.98 3.02 1.55
C TYR A 52 -6.07 4.29 2.38
N HIS A 53 -6.14 4.17 3.71
CA HIS A 53 -6.21 5.34 4.58
C HIS A 53 -4.97 6.23 4.48
N SER A 54 -3.79 5.63 4.31
CA SER A 54 -2.56 6.39 4.08
C SER A 54 -2.68 7.25 2.81
N VAL A 55 -3.09 6.67 1.69
CA VAL A 55 -3.27 7.40 0.41
C VAL A 55 -4.36 8.46 0.53
N LEU A 56 -5.50 8.13 1.16
CA LEU A 56 -6.60 9.06 1.36
C LEU A 56 -6.16 10.27 2.21
N ASN A 57 -5.46 10.03 3.32
CA ASN A 57 -4.99 11.09 4.20
C ASN A 57 -3.94 11.97 3.52
N THR A 58 -3.01 11.38 2.76
CA THR A 58 -2.03 12.14 1.96
C THR A 58 -2.72 12.98 0.88
N SER A 59 -3.75 12.44 0.22
CA SER A 59 -4.51 13.19 -0.79
C SER A 59 -5.17 14.43 -0.19
N ARG A 60 -5.73 14.32 1.02
CA ARG A 60 -6.32 15.42 1.78
C ARG A 60 -5.27 16.41 2.27
N LYS A 61 -4.15 15.91 2.82
CA LYS A 61 -3.05 16.72 3.37
C LYS A 61 -2.44 17.66 2.32
N TYR A 62 -2.21 17.15 1.11
CA TYR A 62 -1.58 17.93 0.03
C TYR A 62 -2.59 18.51 -0.96
N ASN A 63 -3.89 18.28 -0.76
CA ASN A 63 -4.96 18.68 -1.69
C ASN A 63 -4.68 18.23 -3.15
N ILE A 64 -4.29 16.96 -3.29
CA ILE A 64 -3.99 16.32 -4.58
C ILE A 64 -4.90 15.12 -4.80
N ASN A 65 -5.00 14.63 -6.05
CA ASN A 65 -5.81 13.43 -6.30
C ASN A 65 -5.14 12.17 -5.72
N MET A 66 -5.94 11.12 -5.48
CA MET A 66 -5.44 9.88 -4.86
C MET A 66 -4.31 9.19 -5.64
N ARG A 67 -4.29 9.29 -6.98
CA ARG A 67 -3.20 8.73 -7.79
C ARG A 67 -1.88 9.44 -7.49
N GLN A 68 -1.88 10.77 -7.45
CA GLN A 68 -0.71 11.56 -7.06
C GLN A 68 -0.30 11.26 -5.61
N ALA A 69 -1.26 11.19 -4.68
CA ALA A 69 -0.98 10.87 -3.28
C ALA A 69 -0.33 9.49 -3.09
N ALA A 70 -0.75 8.50 -3.88
CA ALA A 70 -0.16 7.17 -3.84
C ALA A 70 1.30 7.18 -4.33
N TYR A 71 1.63 7.98 -5.37
CA TYR A 71 3.02 8.20 -5.80
C TYR A 71 3.85 8.92 -4.73
N VAL A 72 3.29 9.94 -4.07
CA VAL A 72 3.98 10.65 -2.97
C VAL A 72 4.41 9.66 -1.90
N ILE A 73 3.49 8.83 -1.41
CA ILE A 73 3.80 7.82 -0.38
C ILE A 73 4.83 6.80 -0.87
N ALA A 74 4.71 6.33 -2.12
CA ALA A 74 5.61 5.34 -2.68
C ALA A 74 7.05 5.86 -2.75
N VAL A 75 7.24 7.09 -3.24
CA VAL A 75 8.56 7.71 -3.36
C VAL A 75 9.12 8.09 -1.99
N GLU A 76 8.31 8.69 -1.11
CA GLU A 76 8.71 9.13 0.22
C GLU A 76 9.32 7.96 1.03
N ARG A 77 8.66 6.79 1.03
CA ARG A 77 9.16 5.59 1.73
C ARG A 77 10.51 5.11 1.21
N VAL A 78 10.73 5.16 -0.11
CA VAL A 78 12.00 4.74 -0.72
C VAL A 78 13.10 5.75 -0.38
N VAL A 79 12.82 7.04 -0.54
CA VAL A 79 13.78 8.12 -0.25
C VAL A 79 14.17 8.13 1.23
N GLU A 80 13.22 7.92 2.14
CA GLU A 80 13.51 7.82 3.58
C GLU A 80 14.46 6.66 3.87
N ALA A 81 14.20 5.47 3.32
CA ALA A 81 15.08 4.32 3.47
C ALA A 81 16.48 4.55 2.88
N MET A 82 16.58 5.25 1.74
CA MET A 82 17.85 5.61 1.12
C MET A 82 18.67 6.57 1.98
N LYS A 83 18.03 7.60 2.55
CA LYS A 83 18.66 8.56 3.47
C LYS A 83 19.18 7.87 4.73
N LEU A 84 18.37 6.99 5.33
CA LEU A 84 18.78 6.22 6.52
C LEU A 84 19.98 5.29 6.25
N ARG A 85 20.15 4.85 5.00
CA ARG A 85 21.31 4.04 4.56
C ARG A 85 22.50 4.88 4.07
N GLY A 86 22.39 6.20 4.08
CA GLY A 86 23.45 7.11 3.62
C GLY A 86 23.69 7.08 2.11
N TRP A 87 22.70 6.67 1.31
CA TRP A 87 22.83 6.65 -0.15
C TRP A 87 22.68 8.03 -0.79
N VAL A 88 21.93 8.92 -0.11
CA VAL A 88 21.65 10.32 -0.50
C VAL A 88 21.59 11.21 0.75
#